data_AF-A0AAU2HZV6-F1
#
_entry.id   AF-A0AAU2HZV6-F1
#
_cell.length_a   1.000
_cell.length_b   1.000
_cell.length_c   1.000
_cell.angle_alpha   90.00
_cell.angle_beta   90.00
_cell.angle_gamma   90.00
#
_symmetry.space_group_name_H-M   'P 1'
#
loop_
_entity.id
_entity.type
_entity.pdbx_description
1 polymer ?
#
loop_
_entity_poly.entity_id
_entity_poly.type
_entity_poly.pdbx_seq_one_letter_code
_entity_poly.pdbx_strand_id
1 'polypeptide(L)'
;MSFPPVRALGRGAGWYRGDCHVHSVHSDGELAPEELALRARVAGLDFIATTEHNSAAAPDVWAHLAADDFLIVLGEEVTTKTGHWLALGTSPGQVVDWNHQVRDGLIDRCLDQVHQVGGLCVAAHPHAPYPSGDFMFPFRGFDVVEVWNGLWTSDRPWNADNEAALAEWGRSLAADIQTGSWRPAMGNSDTHLEGQIGIPHTVVFCEELSTQAILAGLRSGRSWIAESAEVEVSFTASVDGRIAGVGEQLATHGGRVEVQAAVLGVPAATVSFHTDRGKVHRVSLPSDGAGAVQWHTTAEDSAFVRIEVRHPNGHVAALTNPIALT
;
A
#
# COMPACT_ATOMS: atom_id res chain seq x y z
N MET A 1 -2.23 21.51 -23.35
CA MET A 1 -1.96 21.03 -21.99
C MET A 1 -2.67 19.71 -21.85
N SER A 2 -1.92 18.62 -21.92
CA SER A 2 -2.37 17.25 -21.76
C SER A 2 -1.99 16.75 -20.37
N PHE A 3 -2.84 15.91 -19.80
CA PHE A 3 -2.56 15.14 -18.59
C PHE A 3 -2.53 13.66 -18.94
N PRO A 4 -1.94 12.80 -18.09
CA PRO A 4 -1.98 11.36 -18.28
C PRO A 4 -3.40 10.84 -18.48
N PRO A 5 -3.61 9.84 -19.34
CA PRO A 5 -4.90 9.16 -19.43
C PRO A 5 -5.22 8.47 -18.10
N VAL A 6 -6.50 8.46 -17.72
CA VAL A 6 -6.97 7.82 -16.47
C VAL A 6 -7.11 6.30 -16.57
N ARG A 7 -6.78 5.72 -17.72
CA ARG A 7 -6.85 4.30 -18.04
C ARG A 7 -5.76 3.94 -19.04
N ALA A 8 -5.17 2.77 -18.85
CA ALA A 8 -4.32 2.07 -19.80
C ALA A 8 -5.03 0.76 -20.24
N LEU A 9 -4.57 0.13 -21.32
CA LEU A 9 -5.15 -1.14 -21.81
C LEU A 9 -4.98 -2.25 -20.76
N GLY A 10 -3.78 -2.36 -20.19
CA GLY A 10 -3.43 -3.35 -19.18
C GLY A 10 -3.62 -4.80 -19.65
N ARG A 11 -3.87 -5.69 -18.68
CA ARG A 11 -4.07 -7.13 -18.88
C ARG A 11 -5.46 -7.64 -18.47
N GLY A 12 -6.42 -6.73 -18.26
CA GLY A 12 -7.75 -7.04 -17.73
C GLY A 12 -7.76 -7.23 -16.20
N ALA A 13 -8.68 -8.03 -15.68
CA ALA A 13 -8.78 -8.24 -14.24
C ALA A 13 -7.56 -8.99 -13.69
N GLY A 14 -6.95 -8.49 -12.62
CA GLY A 14 -5.78 -9.11 -12.01
C GLY A 14 -5.06 -8.22 -11.00
N TRP A 15 -3.96 -8.75 -10.49
CA TRP A 15 -3.05 -8.04 -9.57
C TRP A 15 -2.13 -7.12 -10.35
N TYR A 16 -2.12 -5.83 -10.04
CA TYR A 16 -1.26 -4.80 -10.62
C TYR A 16 -0.31 -4.24 -9.58
N ARG A 17 0.97 -4.08 -9.94
CA ARG A 17 2.03 -3.56 -9.07
C ARG A 17 2.15 -2.05 -9.27
N GLY A 18 2.23 -1.28 -8.20
CA GLY A 18 2.49 0.14 -8.33
C GLY A 18 2.99 0.82 -7.08
N ASP A 19 3.61 1.97 -7.32
CA ASP A 19 4.29 2.79 -6.33
C ASP A 19 3.62 4.15 -6.27
N CYS A 20 2.92 4.40 -5.17
CA CYS A 20 2.08 5.58 -5.01
C CYS A 20 2.79 6.75 -4.34
N HIS A 21 4.07 6.61 -3.97
CA HIS A 21 4.82 7.62 -3.25
C HIS A 21 6.16 7.87 -3.97
N VAL A 22 6.16 8.84 -4.88
CA VAL A 22 7.26 9.10 -5.80
C VAL A 22 7.46 10.60 -5.98
N HIS A 23 8.71 11.06 -5.79
CA HIS A 23 9.15 12.43 -5.98
C HIS A 23 10.11 12.54 -7.14
N SER A 24 9.99 13.60 -7.94
CA SER A 24 10.88 13.91 -9.05
C SER A 24 11.66 15.20 -8.78
N VAL A 25 12.42 15.65 -9.77
CA VAL A 25 13.04 16.99 -9.79
C VAL A 25 12.03 18.15 -9.68
N HIS A 26 10.73 17.87 -9.69
CA HIS A 26 9.67 18.87 -9.51
C HIS A 26 9.33 19.18 -8.04
N SER A 27 9.74 18.34 -7.08
CA SER A 27 9.87 18.70 -5.66
C SER A 27 11.35 18.67 -5.22
N ASP A 28 11.79 17.55 -4.66
CA ASP A 28 13.07 17.33 -4.01
C ASP A 28 13.67 15.94 -4.32
N GLY A 29 13.10 15.22 -5.30
CA GLY A 29 13.72 14.05 -5.91
C GLY A 29 14.84 14.44 -6.89
N GLU A 30 15.75 13.49 -7.17
CA GLU A 30 16.89 13.71 -8.07
C GLU A 30 16.63 13.29 -9.52
N LEU A 31 15.60 12.47 -9.75
CA LEU A 31 15.31 11.86 -11.05
C LEU A 31 14.28 12.66 -11.84
N ALA A 32 14.51 12.76 -13.15
CA ALA A 32 13.51 13.32 -14.06
C ALA A 32 12.30 12.37 -14.19
N PRO A 33 11.09 12.88 -14.49
CA PRO A 33 9.90 12.07 -14.77
C PRO A 33 10.13 10.92 -15.76
N GLU A 34 10.89 11.16 -16.83
CA GLU A 34 11.27 10.16 -17.83
C GLU A 34 12.06 9.00 -17.22
N GLU A 35 13.00 9.31 -16.30
CA GLU A 35 13.83 8.32 -15.62
C GLU A 35 13.01 7.52 -14.61
N LEU A 36 12.11 8.17 -13.88
CA LEU A 36 11.19 7.52 -12.95
C LEU A 36 10.28 6.53 -13.69
N ALA A 37 9.63 6.97 -14.77
CA ALA A 37 8.76 6.10 -15.57
C ALA A 37 9.53 4.91 -16.17
N LEU A 38 10.74 5.14 -16.68
CA LEU A 38 11.60 4.06 -17.20
C LEU A 38 11.96 3.06 -16.10
N ARG A 39 12.42 3.53 -14.94
CA ARG A 39 12.86 2.65 -13.84
C ARG A 39 11.70 1.92 -13.18
N ALA A 40 10.53 2.55 -13.06
CA ALA A 40 9.31 1.90 -12.60
C ALA A 40 8.97 0.68 -13.46
N ARG A 41 9.01 0.84 -14.79
CA ARG A 41 8.76 -0.27 -15.73
C ARG A 41 9.82 -1.37 -15.62
N VAL A 42 11.09 -1.00 -15.47
CA VAL A 42 12.19 -1.96 -15.25
C VAL A 42 12.00 -2.72 -13.93
N ALA A 43 11.49 -2.06 -12.89
CA ALA A 43 11.15 -2.66 -11.61
C ALA A 43 9.88 -3.54 -11.65
N GLY A 44 9.21 -3.65 -12.81
CA GLY A 44 8.01 -4.46 -12.98
C GLY A 44 6.72 -3.81 -12.47
N LEU A 45 6.71 -2.48 -12.32
CA LEU A 45 5.52 -1.74 -11.94
C LEU A 45 4.62 -1.50 -13.15
N ASP A 46 3.31 -1.63 -12.94
CA ASP A 46 2.24 -1.33 -13.88
C ASP A 46 1.74 0.11 -13.76
N PHE A 47 1.98 0.75 -12.61
CA PHE A 47 1.64 2.15 -12.41
C PHE A 47 2.52 2.84 -11.37
N ILE A 48 2.58 4.16 -11.46
CA ILE A 48 3.10 5.05 -10.41
C ILE A 48 2.12 6.17 -10.13
N ALA A 49 2.23 6.82 -8.97
CA ALA A 49 1.56 8.09 -8.71
C ALA A 49 2.57 9.25 -8.67
N THR A 50 2.18 10.41 -9.17
CA THR A 50 3.00 11.64 -9.11
C THR A 50 2.69 12.35 -7.80
N THR A 51 3.50 12.23 -6.76
CA THR A 51 3.18 12.76 -5.43
C THR A 51 4.18 13.78 -4.95
N GLU A 52 4.55 14.71 -5.83
CA GLU A 52 5.42 15.84 -5.49
C GLU A 52 4.88 16.57 -4.25
N HIS A 53 5.80 17.05 -3.39
CA HIS A 53 5.42 17.83 -2.20
C HIS A 53 4.61 19.08 -2.56
N ASN A 54 3.39 19.17 -2.00
CA ASN A 54 2.56 20.38 -1.98
C ASN A 54 2.33 21.02 -3.37
N SER A 55 2.36 20.20 -4.44
CA SER A 55 2.23 20.68 -5.81
C SER A 55 1.53 19.66 -6.70
N ALA A 56 0.78 20.17 -7.68
CA ALA A 56 0.14 19.33 -8.68
C ALA A 56 1.12 18.99 -9.80
N ALA A 57 0.93 17.83 -10.41
CA ALA A 57 1.61 17.47 -11.65
C ALA A 57 1.44 18.57 -12.72
N ALA A 58 2.56 19.01 -13.28
CA ALA A 58 2.55 19.97 -14.38
C ALA A 58 1.98 19.34 -15.67
N PRO A 59 1.23 20.11 -16.48
CA PRO A 59 0.73 19.62 -17.76
C PRO A 59 1.89 19.25 -18.70
N ASP A 60 1.65 18.28 -19.58
CA ASP A 60 2.56 17.77 -20.62
C ASP A 60 3.85 17.07 -20.10
N VAL A 61 4.16 17.16 -18.80
CA VAL A 61 5.31 16.46 -18.17
C VAL A 61 5.11 14.96 -18.12
N TRP A 62 3.98 14.51 -17.57
CA TRP A 62 3.75 13.08 -17.33
C TRP A 62 2.91 12.40 -18.42
N ALA A 63 2.16 13.18 -19.20
CA ALA A 63 1.13 12.65 -20.11
C ALA A 63 1.70 11.70 -21.18
N HIS A 64 2.90 12.01 -21.68
CA HIS A 64 3.56 11.26 -22.75
C HIS A 64 4.33 10.03 -22.23
N LEU A 65 4.42 9.86 -20.91
CA LEU A 65 5.11 8.75 -20.24
C LEU A 65 4.17 7.58 -19.92
N ALA A 66 2.86 7.81 -19.97
CA ALA A 66 1.87 6.75 -19.92
C ALA A 66 1.94 5.88 -21.19
N ALA A 67 1.62 4.60 -21.05
CA ALA A 67 1.61 3.64 -22.14
C ALA A 67 0.40 2.68 -22.00
N ASP A 68 0.17 1.84 -23.01
CA ASP A 68 -0.91 0.84 -22.99
C ASP A 68 -0.80 -0.12 -21.78
N ASP A 69 0.40 -0.34 -21.28
CA ASP A 69 0.73 -1.24 -20.17
C ASP A 69 1.22 -0.51 -18.91
N PHE A 70 1.24 0.82 -18.90
CA PHE A 70 1.78 1.61 -17.79
C PHE A 70 0.95 2.87 -17.51
N LEU A 71 0.38 2.95 -16.32
CA LEU A 71 -0.49 4.05 -15.91
C LEU A 71 0.26 5.06 -15.01
N ILE A 72 -0.06 6.34 -15.18
CA ILE A 72 0.39 7.39 -14.25
C ILE A 72 -0.84 7.97 -13.55
N VAL A 73 -0.89 7.80 -12.24
CA VAL A 73 -1.94 8.33 -11.37
C VAL A 73 -1.52 9.73 -10.91
N LEU A 74 -2.41 10.72 -11.08
CA LEU A 74 -2.18 12.05 -10.53
C LEU A 74 -2.34 12.02 -9.01
N GLY A 75 -1.47 12.74 -8.31
CA GLY A 75 -1.55 12.89 -6.87
C GLY A 75 -0.75 14.10 -6.37
N GLU A 76 -0.58 14.13 -5.05
CA GLU A 76 0.18 15.13 -4.30
C GLU A 76 0.56 14.49 -2.96
N GLU A 77 1.79 14.71 -2.47
CA GLU A 77 2.06 14.54 -1.05
C GLU A 77 1.81 15.87 -0.33
N VAL A 78 0.78 15.88 0.51
CA VAL A 78 0.41 17.02 1.35
C VAL A 78 1.29 17.00 2.58
N THR A 79 2.33 17.83 2.55
CA THR A 79 3.35 17.93 3.59
C THR A 79 3.01 19.06 4.55
N THR A 80 2.47 18.67 5.71
CA THR A 80 2.13 19.58 6.80
C THR A 80 3.22 19.61 7.87
N LYS A 81 3.07 20.44 8.91
CA LYS A 81 3.99 20.43 10.07
C LYS A 81 3.75 19.28 11.04
N THR A 82 2.68 18.51 10.87
CA THR A 82 2.20 17.51 11.84
C THR A 82 1.90 16.16 11.19
N GLY A 83 2.57 15.84 10.08
CA GLY A 83 2.39 14.61 9.32
C GLY A 83 2.27 14.89 7.83
N HIS A 84 2.68 13.93 7.01
CA HIS A 84 2.49 13.97 5.56
C HIS A 84 1.43 12.96 5.15
N TRP A 85 0.71 13.23 4.07
CA TRP A 85 -0.29 12.32 3.55
C TRP A 85 -0.44 12.44 2.05
N LEU A 86 -0.80 11.35 1.38
CA LEU A 86 -0.96 11.33 -0.07
C LEU A 86 -2.42 11.63 -0.42
N ALA A 87 -2.62 12.58 -1.33
CA ALA A 87 -3.86 12.78 -2.06
C ALA A 87 -3.71 12.10 -3.43
N LEU A 88 -4.29 10.92 -3.62
CA LEU A 88 -4.20 10.14 -4.86
C LEU A 88 -5.47 10.30 -5.70
N GLY A 89 -5.32 10.31 -7.03
CA GLY A 89 -6.42 10.49 -7.98
C GLY A 89 -6.97 11.92 -7.99
N THR A 90 -6.11 12.91 -7.80
CA THR A 90 -6.50 14.33 -7.83
C THR A 90 -6.90 14.77 -9.24
N SER A 91 -7.73 15.82 -9.32
CA SER A 91 -8.04 16.45 -10.60
C SER A 91 -6.80 17.15 -11.18
N PRO A 92 -6.68 17.26 -12.51
CA PRO A 92 -5.61 18.01 -13.14
C PRO A 92 -5.43 19.43 -12.56
N GLY A 93 -4.25 19.72 -12.01
CA GLY A 93 -3.93 21.01 -11.41
C GLY A 93 -4.52 21.26 -10.02
N GLN A 94 -5.20 20.27 -9.41
CA GLN A 94 -5.66 20.36 -8.03
C GLN A 94 -4.48 20.33 -7.06
N VAL A 95 -4.46 21.27 -6.14
CA VAL A 95 -3.54 21.33 -5.01
C VAL A 95 -4.38 21.41 -3.74
N VAL A 96 -4.09 20.56 -2.77
CA VAL A 96 -4.73 20.57 -1.45
C VAL A 96 -4.03 21.60 -0.56
N ASP A 97 -4.79 22.29 0.28
CA ASP A 97 -4.20 23.22 1.24
C ASP A 97 -3.40 22.46 2.29
N TRP A 98 -2.07 22.59 2.26
CA TRP A 98 -1.14 21.98 3.21
C TRP A 98 -0.85 22.85 4.44
N ASN A 99 -1.25 24.13 4.42
CA ASN A 99 -0.88 25.11 5.45
C ASN A 99 -1.78 25.00 6.68
N HIS A 100 -1.82 23.81 7.27
CA HIS A 100 -2.58 23.46 8.45
C HIS A 100 -1.80 22.50 9.35
N GLN A 101 -2.28 22.33 10.57
CA GLN A 101 -1.78 21.41 11.58
C GLN A 101 -2.94 20.65 12.20
N VAL A 102 -2.63 19.59 12.95
CA VAL A 102 -3.62 18.77 13.68
C VAL A 102 -4.61 19.59 14.51
N ARG A 103 -4.16 20.72 15.10
CA ARG A 103 -4.99 21.57 15.97
C ARG A 103 -5.91 22.54 15.24
N ASP A 104 -5.74 22.73 13.94
CA ASP A 104 -6.47 23.75 13.18
C ASP A 104 -7.87 23.27 12.76
N GLY A 105 -8.16 21.97 12.89
CA GLY A 105 -9.47 21.39 12.57
C GLY A 105 -9.82 21.43 11.08
N LEU A 106 -8.79 21.49 10.21
CA LEU A 106 -8.94 21.60 8.76
C LEU A 106 -8.79 20.28 8.01
N ILE A 107 -8.28 19.23 8.67
CA ILE A 107 -7.95 17.97 7.99
C ILE A 107 -9.16 17.36 7.30
N ASP A 108 -10.30 17.23 7.98
CA ASP A 108 -11.53 16.65 7.41
C ASP A 108 -11.96 17.37 6.12
N ARG A 109 -11.85 18.70 6.08
CA ARG A 109 -12.16 19.48 4.87
C ARG A 109 -11.19 19.16 3.73
N CYS A 110 -9.91 18.97 4.02
CA CYS A 110 -8.89 18.65 3.02
C CYS A 110 -9.11 17.24 2.47
N LEU A 111 -9.43 16.27 3.34
CA LEU A 111 -9.78 14.90 2.93
C LEU A 111 -11.05 14.90 2.06
N ASP A 112 -12.10 15.64 2.47
CA ASP A 112 -13.35 15.79 1.71
C ASP A 112 -13.10 16.35 0.30
N GLN A 113 -12.16 17.29 0.13
CA GLN A 113 -11.81 17.84 -1.19
C GLN A 113 -11.25 16.77 -2.14
N VAL A 114 -10.45 15.85 -1.62
CA VAL A 114 -9.90 14.72 -2.39
C VAL A 114 -11.01 13.72 -2.69
N HIS A 115 -11.85 13.40 -1.71
CA HIS A 115 -12.97 12.47 -1.88
C HIS A 115 -14.02 12.97 -2.88
N GLN A 116 -14.26 14.28 -2.98
CA GLN A 116 -15.22 14.88 -3.92
C GLN A 116 -14.88 14.60 -5.39
N VAL A 117 -13.61 14.39 -5.71
CA VAL A 117 -13.16 14.04 -7.07
C VAL A 117 -12.96 12.53 -7.25
N GLY A 118 -13.35 11.73 -6.24
CA GLY A 118 -13.18 10.27 -6.23
C GLY A 118 -11.79 9.80 -5.79
N GLY A 119 -10.94 10.71 -5.31
CA GLY A 119 -9.59 10.44 -4.85
C GLY A 119 -9.53 9.62 -3.56
N LEU A 120 -8.31 9.34 -3.12
CA LEU A 120 -7.98 8.50 -1.97
C LEU A 120 -6.94 9.21 -1.09
N CYS A 121 -7.12 9.17 0.22
CA CYS A 121 -6.22 9.79 1.19
C CYS A 121 -5.42 8.74 1.95
N VAL A 122 -4.09 8.83 1.91
CA VAL A 122 -3.17 7.88 2.55
C VAL A 122 -2.41 8.56 3.69
N ALA A 123 -2.46 8.01 4.90
CA ALA A 123 -1.53 8.41 5.96
C ALA A 123 -0.11 7.90 5.58
N ALA A 124 0.78 8.82 5.20
CA ALA A 124 2.12 8.48 4.73
C ALA A 124 3.07 8.26 5.91
N HIS A 125 3.99 7.30 5.74
CA HIS A 125 5.10 6.96 6.64
C HIS A 125 4.96 7.42 8.11
N PRO A 126 4.00 6.88 8.89
CA PRO A 126 3.56 7.52 10.14
C PRO A 126 4.62 7.75 11.23
N HIS A 127 5.78 7.09 11.10
CA HIS A 127 6.91 7.13 12.04
C HIS A 127 8.21 7.44 11.29
N ALA A 128 8.32 8.62 10.68
CA ALA A 128 9.55 9.05 10.00
C ALA A 128 10.42 9.95 10.90
N PRO A 129 11.73 9.67 11.08
CA PRO A 129 12.57 10.29 12.11
C PRO A 129 13.09 11.70 11.75
N TYR A 130 12.22 12.59 11.30
CA TYR A 130 12.51 13.99 10.97
C TYR A 130 11.37 14.93 11.41
N PRO A 131 11.59 16.26 11.49
CA PRO A 131 10.52 17.19 11.83
C PRO A 131 9.32 17.02 10.89
N SER A 132 8.12 16.85 11.45
CA SER A 132 6.85 16.52 10.75
C SER A 132 6.69 15.10 10.22
N GLY A 133 7.69 14.22 10.39
CA GLY A 133 7.61 12.80 10.03
C GLY A 133 6.82 11.94 11.01
N ASP A 134 6.57 12.44 12.22
CA ASP A 134 5.54 11.85 13.10
C ASP A 134 4.15 12.27 12.60
N PHE A 135 3.32 11.29 12.25
CA PHE A 135 1.97 11.53 11.77
C PHE A 135 1.00 11.74 12.95
N MET A 136 0.65 13.00 13.19
CA MET A 136 -0.12 13.38 14.38
C MET A 136 -1.64 13.38 14.17
N PHE A 137 -2.11 13.26 12.93
CA PHE A 137 -3.54 13.15 12.66
C PHE A 137 -4.03 11.76 13.07
N PRO A 138 -5.27 11.62 13.56
CA PRO A 138 -5.85 10.30 13.72
C PRO A 138 -5.96 9.64 12.35
N PHE A 139 -5.69 8.33 12.25
CA PHE A 139 -5.96 7.57 11.01
C PHE A 139 -7.43 7.60 10.60
N ARG A 140 -8.34 7.96 11.52
CA ARG A 140 -9.75 8.20 11.21
C ARG A 140 -9.89 9.37 10.23
N GLY A 141 -10.48 9.07 9.07
CA GLY A 141 -10.66 10.01 7.96
C GLY A 141 -9.81 9.61 6.75
N PHE A 142 -8.65 9.00 6.99
CA PHE A 142 -7.81 8.43 5.94
C PHE A 142 -8.35 7.08 5.47
N ASP A 143 -8.18 6.80 4.18
CA ASP A 143 -8.63 5.57 3.56
C ASP A 143 -7.63 4.43 3.75
N VAL A 144 -6.33 4.74 3.70
CA VAL A 144 -5.23 3.76 3.68
C VAL A 144 -4.07 4.27 4.55
N VAL A 145 -3.26 3.35 5.09
CA VAL A 145 -2.05 3.66 5.87
C VAL A 145 -0.83 3.07 5.18
N GLU A 146 0.19 3.88 4.96
CA GLU A 146 1.50 3.43 4.49
C GLU A 146 2.29 2.83 5.66
N VAL A 147 2.31 1.49 5.74
CA VAL A 147 2.97 0.77 6.84
C VAL A 147 4.39 0.35 6.50
N TRP A 148 4.79 0.51 5.24
CA TRP A 148 6.12 0.23 4.74
C TRP A 148 6.53 1.30 3.73
N ASN A 149 7.44 2.16 4.15
CA ASN A 149 8.02 3.23 3.36
C ASN A 149 9.53 2.98 3.17
N GLY A 150 9.98 3.00 1.92
CA GLY A 150 11.37 2.77 1.56
C GLY A 150 11.94 1.43 2.03
N LEU A 151 13.23 1.39 2.37
CA LEU A 151 13.84 0.16 2.87
C LEU A 151 13.22 -0.24 4.23
N TRP A 152 13.01 -1.55 4.45
CA TRP A 152 12.44 -2.03 5.72
C TRP A 152 13.23 -1.49 6.93
N THR A 153 14.55 -1.54 6.84
CA THR A 153 15.49 -0.87 7.74
C THR A 153 16.63 -0.25 6.93
N SER A 154 17.23 0.81 7.45
CA SER A 154 18.38 1.49 6.84
C SER A 154 19.15 2.28 7.88
N ASP A 155 20.46 2.45 7.65
CA ASP A 155 21.30 3.35 8.46
C ASP A 155 21.08 4.84 8.11
N ARG A 156 20.23 5.13 7.12
CA ARG A 156 19.88 6.50 6.75
C ARG A 156 19.05 7.14 7.85
N PRO A 157 19.38 8.36 8.31
CA PRO A 157 18.73 8.98 9.45
C PRO A 157 17.30 9.46 9.17
N TRP A 158 16.79 9.30 7.95
CA TRP A 158 15.42 9.65 7.55
C TRP A 158 14.56 8.44 7.18
N ASN A 159 15.07 7.21 7.29
CA ASN A 159 14.27 6.01 6.98
C ASN A 159 13.12 5.85 7.99
N ALA A 160 11.91 5.63 7.50
CA ALA A 160 10.76 5.39 8.37
C ALA A 160 10.95 4.16 9.28
N ASP A 161 10.40 4.22 10.49
CA ASP A 161 10.27 3.08 11.38
C ASP A 161 9.06 2.23 10.96
N ASN A 162 9.30 1.35 9.99
CA ASN A 162 8.30 0.47 9.41
C ASN A 162 7.75 -0.55 10.43
N GLU A 163 8.53 -0.95 11.44
CA GLU A 163 8.03 -1.83 12.51
C GLU A 163 7.03 -1.09 13.41
N ALA A 164 7.30 0.17 13.76
CA ALA A 164 6.37 1.00 14.52
C ALA A 164 5.06 1.24 13.76
N ALA A 165 5.16 1.60 12.48
CA ALA A 165 4.00 1.80 11.60
C ALA A 165 3.15 0.53 11.47
N LEU A 166 3.78 -0.62 11.20
CA LEU A 166 3.08 -1.92 11.11
C LEU A 166 2.42 -2.31 12.43
N ALA A 167 3.08 -2.08 13.57
CA ALA A 167 2.53 -2.39 14.88
C ALA A 167 1.32 -1.50 15.24
N GLU A 168 1.38 -0.20 14.94
CA GLU A 168 0.26 0.72 15.15
C GLU A 168 -0.94 0.41 14.25
N TRP A 169 -0.68 0.19 12.95
CA TRP A 169 -1.71 -0.23 12.01
C TRP A 169 -2.35 -1.55 12.44
N GLY A 170 -1.56 -2.54 12.86
CA GLY A 170 -2.07 -3.85 13.30
C GLY A 170 -3.00 -3.77 14.51
N ARG A 171 -2.72 -2.88 15.47
CA ARG A 171 -3.62 -2.61 16.61
C ARG A 171 -4.90 -1.92 16.16
N SER A 172 -4.79 -0.95 15.26
CA SER A 172 -5.94 -0.23 14.71
C SER A 172 -6.85 -1.16 13.90
N LEU A 173 -6.26 -2.04 13.10
CA LEU A 173 -6.97 -3.08 12.34
C LEU A 173 -7.78 -3.99 13.27
N ALA A 174 -7.16 -4.51 14.34
CA ALA A 174 -7.84 -5.39 15.28
C ALA A 174 -9.03 -4.71 15.97
N ALA A 175 -8.94 -3.41 16.25
CA ALA A 175 -10.03 -2.63 16.83
C ALA A 175 -11.17 -2.35 15.83
N ASP A 176 -10.84 -2.06 14.57
CA ASP A 176 -11.80 -1.49 13.61
C ASP A 176 -12.45 -2.54 12.68
N ILE A 177 -11.82 -3.71 12.46
CA ILE A 177 -12.26 -4.70 11.45
C ILE A 177 -13.72 -5.14 11.62
N GLN A 178 -14.17 -5.38 12.86
CA GLN A 178 -15.53 -5.84 13.15
C GLN A 178 -16.61 -4.81 12.81
N THR A 179 -16.24 -3.53 12.81
CA THR A 179 -17.16 -2.43 12.47
C THR A 179 -17.14 -2.10 10.97
N GLY A 180 -16.26 -2.76 10.20
CA GLY A 180 -16.03 -2.44 8.80
C GLY A 180 -15.32 -1.09 8.56
N SER A 181 -14.84 -0.42 9.61
CA SER A 181 -14.20 0.91 9.54
C SER A 181 -12.67 0.87 9.53
N TRP A 182 -12.09 -0.30 9.22
CA TRP A 182 -10.65 -0.50 9.16
C TRP A 182 -10.03 0.15 7.92
N ARG A 183 -8.70 0.39 7.97
CA ARG A 183 -7.95 0.97 6.85
C ARG A 183 -6.98 -0.06 6.31
N PRO A 184 -6.94 -0.28 4.99
CA PRO A 184 -5.92 -1.09 4.37
C PRO A 184 -4.50 -0.57 4.63
N ALA A 185 -3.55 -1.49 4.67
CA ALA A 185 -2.13 -1.23 4.59
C ALA A 185 -1.72 -1.07 3.11
N MET A 186 -0.74 -0.19 2.88
CA MET A 186 0.02 -0.09 1.64
C MET A 186 1.50 0.13 1.93
N GLY A 187 2.33 0.00 0.91
CA GLY A 187 3.74 0.33 0.99
C GLY A 187 4.28 0.84 -0.33
N ASN A 188 5.15 1.83 -0.26
CA ASN A 188 5.69 2.56 -1.41
C ASN A 188 7.14 2.97 -1.14
N SER A 189 7.85 3.38 -2.19
CA SER A 189 9.29 3.64 -2.08
C SER A 189 9.63 4.97 -1.42
N ASP A 190 8.75 5.97 -1.59
CA ASP A 190 9.07 7.37 -1.29
C ASP A 190 10.38 7.79 -1.97
N THR A 191 10.40 7.52 -3.28
CA THR A 191 11.59 7.69 -4.11
C THR A 191 12.00 9.14 -4.17
N HIS A 192 13.22 9.40 -3.73
CA HIS A 192 13.94 10.65 -3.96
C HIS A 192 15.26 10.43 -4.70
N LEU A 193 15.84 9.24 -4.56
CA LEU A 193 17.17 8.87 -5.04
C LEU A 193 17.12 7.68 -6.01
N GLU A 194 18.16 7.55 -6.80
CA GLU A 194 18.40 6.45 -7.70
C GLU A 194 18.40 5.11 -6.92
N GLY A 195 17.67 4.14 -7.46
CA GLY A 195 17.61 2.78 -6.92
C GLY A 195 16.59 2.58 -5.80
N GLN A 196 15.72 3.56 -5.50
CA GLN A 196 14.64 3.41 -4.52
C GLN A 196 13.32 2.91 -5.13
N ILE A 197 13.02 3.30 -6.36
CA ILE A 197 11.69 3.10 -6.96
C ILE A 197 11.24 1.63 -6.95
N GLY A 198 10.01 1.42 -6.50
CA GLY A 198 9.40 0.10 -6.35
C GLY A 198 9.83 -0.69 -5.10
N ILE A 199 10.60 -0.10 -4.18
CA ILE A 199 11.08 -0.74 -2.95
C ILE A 199 10.53 -0.02 -1.71
N PRO A 200 9.45 -0.53 -1.11
CA PRO A 200 8.54 -1.55 -1.63
C PRO A 200 7.57 -0.94 -2.66
N HIS A 201 6.66 -1.78 -3.13
CA HIS A 201 5.48 -1.34 -3.87
C HIS A 201 4.24 -2.11 -3.40
N THR A 202 3.08 -1.58 -3.76
CA THR A 202 1.79 -2.18 -3.47
C THR A 202 1.29 -2.97 -4.69
N VAL A 203 0.83 -4.20 -4.44
CA VAL A 203 0.20 -5.06 -5.43
C VAL A 203 -1.30 -5.07 -5.17
N VAL A 204 -2.08 -4.48 -6.07
CA VAL A 204 -3.53 -4.25 -5.91
C VAL A 204 -4.32 -5.02 -6.96
N PHE A 205 -5.37 -5.72 -6.53
CA PHE A 205 -6.29 -6.34 -7.47
C PHE A 205 -7.21 -5.28 -8.06
N CYS A 206 -7.26 -5.23 -9.40
CA CYS A 206 -8.13 -4.34 -10.15
C CYS A 206 -8.86 -5.12 -11.25
N GLU A 207 -10.08 -4.71 -11.59
CA GLU A 207 -10.80 -5.25 -12.77
C GLU A 207 -10.16 -4.83 -14.11
N GLU A 208 -9.37 -3.76 -14.08
CA GLU A 208 -8.67 -3.17 -15.21
C GLU A 208 -7.57 -2.21 -14.72
N LEU A 209 -6.65 -1.81 -15.62
CA LEU A 209 -5.62 -0.82 -15.30
C LEU A 209 -6.16 0.62 -15.48
N SER A 210 -6.90 1.10 -14.49
CA SER A 210 -7.41 2.49 -14.45
C SER A 210 -7.27 3.11 -13.07
N THR A 211 -7.19 4.44 -13.01
CA THR A 211 -7.07 5.18 -11.75
C THR A 211 -8.21 4.81 -10.80
N GLN A 212 -9.45 4.79 -11.29
CA GLN A 212 -10.61 4.44 -10.45
C GLN A 212 -10.55 3.00 -9.92
N ALA A 213 -10.13 2.04 -10.74
CA ALA A 213 -10.02 0.64 -10.32
C ALA A 213 -8.91 0.44 -9.27
N ILE A 214 -7.76 1.11 -9.44
CA ILE A 214 -6.66 1.10 -8.47
C ILE A 214 -7.13 1.66 -7.13
N LEU A 215 -7.72 2.87 -7.11
CA LEU A 215 -8.16 3.50 -5.87
C LEU A 215 -9.26 2.67 -5.17
N ALA A 216 -10.16 2.04 -5.93
CA ALA A 216 -11.17 1.14 -5.38
C ALA A 216 -10.54 -0.13 -4.77
N GLY A 217 -9.59 -0.75 -5.47
CA GLY A 217 -8.84 -1.90 -4.96
C GLY A 217 -8.08 -1.59 -3.67
N LEU A 218 -7.37 -0.45 -3.64
CA LEU A 218 -6.67 0.05 -2.46
C LEU A 218 -7.63 0.33 -1.30
N ARG A 219 -8.75 1.05 -1.54
CA ARG A 219 -9.75 1.38 -0.50
C ARG A 219 -10.41 0.14 0.10
N SER A 220 -10.64 -0.89 -0.72
CA SER A 220 -11.22 -2.17 -0.27
C SER A 220 -10.19 -3.11 0.39
N GLY A 221 -8.91 -2.74 0.38
CA GLY A 221 -7.81 -3.56 0.90
C GLY A 221 -7.57 -4.83 0.12
N ARG A 222 -8.03 -4.90 -1.14
CA ARG A 222 -7.64 -5.95 -2.08
C ARG A 222 -6.24 -5.69 -2.60
N SER A 223 -5.28 -5.59 -1.67
CA SER A 223 -3.89 -5.28 -1.93
C SER A 223 -2.96 -5.94 -0.92
N TRP A 224 -1.72 -6.17 -1.34
CA TRP A 224 -0.61 -6.61 -0.50
C TRP A 224 0.66 -5.85 -0.90
N ILE A 225 1.72 -5.97 -0.12
CA ILE A 225 2.97 -5.20 -0.29
C ILE A 225 4.09 -6.19 -0.56
N ALA A 226 4.99 -5.85 -1.47
CA ALA A 226 6.16 -6.65 -1.83
C ALA A 226 7.43 -5.78 -1.84
N GLU A 227 8.57 -6.34 -1.43
CA GLU A 227 9.88 -5.68 -1.59
C GLU A 227 10.32 -5.55 -3.04
N SER A 228 9.87 -6.45 -3.92
CA SER A 228 10.28 -6.51 -5.33
C SER A 228 9.28 -7.30 -6.19
N ALA A 229 9.37 -7.16 -7.51
CA ALA A 229 8.53 -7.90 -8.46
C ALA A 229 8.86 -9.41 -8.52
N GLU A 230 9.95 -9.85 -7.89
CA GLU A 230 10.32 -11.27 -7.81
C GLU A 230 9.50 -12.02 -6.75
N VAL A 231 8.91 -11.29 -5.78
CA VAL A 231 8.10 -11.86 -4.72
C VAL A 231 6.65 -12.01 -5.18
N GLU A 232 6.10 -13.22 -5.04
CA GLU A 232 4.71 -13.54 -5.32
C GLU A 232 4.04 -14.13 -4.08
N VAL A 233 2.80 -13.72 -3.81
CA VAL A 233 1.99 -14.21 -2.70
C VAL A 233 0.60 -14.59 -3.19
N SER A 234 0.21 -15.84 -2.93
CA SER A 234 -1.19 -16.28 -2.99
C SER A 234 -1.68 -16.54 -1.57
N PHE A 235 -2.79 -15.92 -1.17
CA PHE A 235 -3.33 -16.04 0.17
C PHE A 235 -4.86 -16.14 0.14
N THR A 236 -5.38 -17.24 0.69
CA THR A 236 -6.82 -17.54 0.69
C THR A 236 -7.28 -18.14 2.01
N ALA A 237 -8.55 -17.95 2.32
CA ALA A 237 -9.26 -18.65 3.39
C ALA A 237 -10.50 -19.33 2.79
N SER A 238 -10.82 -20.53 3.27
CA SER A 238 -11.94 -21.30 2.75
C SER A 238 -12.70 -22.06 3.82
N VAL A 239 -14.01 -22.22 3.61
CA VAL A 239 -14.90 -23.03 4.45
C VAL A 239 -16.12 -23.51 3.64
N ASP A 240 -16.44 -24.80 3.72
CA ASP A 240 -17.59 -25.41 3.01
C ASP A 240 -17.71 -25.02 1.52
N GLY A 241 -16.58 -24.95 0.81
CA GLY A 241 -16.52 -24.58 -0.62
C GLY A 241 -16.61 -23.08 -0.92
N ARG A 242 -16.77 -22.21 0.08
CA ARG A 242 -16.62 -20.75 -0.05
C ARG A 242 -15.15 -20.39 0.10
N ILE A 243 -14.69 -19.42 -0.67
CA ILE A 243 -13.29 -18.95 -0.68
C ILE A 243 -13.30 -17.42 -0.64
N ALA A 244 -12.38 -16.85 0.12
CA ALA A 244 -12.06 -15.43 0.13
C ALA A 244 -10.54 -15.24 0.00
N GLY A 245 -10.13 -14.20 -0.72
CA GLY A 245 -8.74 -13.74 -0.83
C GLY A 245 -8.51 -12.44 -0.08
N VAL A 246 -7.29 -11.90 -0.23
CA VAL A 246 -6.84 -10.64 0.39
C VAL A 246 -7.86 -9.51 0.20
N GLY A 247 -8.26 -8.86 1.30
CA GLY A 247 -9.23 -7.76 1.32
C GLY A 247 -10.69 -8.19 1.32
N GLU A 248 -10.98 -9.49 1.12
CA GLU A 248 -12.35 -10.00 1.09
C GLU A 248 -12.83 -10.48 2.46
N GLN A 249 -14.15 -10.69 2.56
CA GLN A 249 -14.81 -11.23 3.75
C GLN A 249 -15.26 -12.66 3.48
N LEU A 250 -14.95 -13.57 4.41
CA LEU A 250 -15.44 -14.93 4.41
C LEU A 250 -16.53 -15.07 5.47
N ALA A 251 -17.78 -15.20 5.03
CA ALA A 251 -18.82 -15.71 5.91
C ALA A 251 -18.44 -17.16 6.25
N THR A 252 -18.31 -17.48 7.54
CA THR A 252 -17.85 -18.78 8.03
C THR A 252 -19.02 -19.67 8.45
N HIS A 253 -20.11 -19.07 8.94
CA HIS A 253 -21.25 -19.76 9.56
C HIS A 253 -20.83 -20.75 10.67
N GLY A 254 -19.77 -20.40 11.42
CA GLY A 254 -19.22 -21.24 12.49
C GLY A 254 -18.41 -22.45 12.02
N GLY A 255 -18.20 -22.61 10.72
CA GLY A 255 -17.37 -23.66 10.16
C GLY A 255 -15.88 -23.45 10.46
N ARG A 256 -15.11 -24.54 10.41
CA ARG A 256 -13.65 -24.50 10.52
C ARG A 256 -13.06 -23.95 9.24
N VAL A 257 -12.31 -22.87 9.35
CA VAL A 257 -11.67 -22.18 8.23
C VAL A 257 -10.30 -22.78 7.98
N GLU A 258 -10.03 -23.15 6.73
CA GLU A 258 -8.70 -23.49 6.25
C GLU A 258 -8.09 -22.25 5.58
N VAL A 259 -6.91 -21.85 6.05
CA VAL A 259 -6.16 -20.71 5.52
C VAL A 259 -4.91 -21.24 4.82
N GLN A 260 -4.71 -20.81 3.58
CA GLN A 260 -3.56 -21.23 2.76
C GLN A 260 -2.78 -20.01 2.28
N ALA A 261 -1.46 -20.09 2.40
CA ALA A 261 -0.52 -19.13 1.84
C ALA A 261 0.49 -19.86 0.95
N ALA A 262 0.77 -19.34 -0.23
CA ALA A 262 1.89 -19.77 -1.06
C ALA A 262 2.77 -18.54 -1.37
N VAL A 263 4.08 -18.73 -1.25
CA VAL A 263 5.08 -17.68 -1.42
C VAL A 263 6.13 -18.15 -2.41
N LEU A 264 6.54 -17.27 -3.31
CA LEU A 264 7.68 -17.45 -4.22
C LEU A 264 8.62 -16.24 -4.12
N GLY A 265 9.90 -16.44 -4.41
CA GLY A 265 10.90 -15.38 -4.51
C GLY A 265 11.60 -15.00 -3.21
N VAL A 266 11.34 -15.72 -2.10
CA VAL A 266 11.92 -15.39 -0.78
C VAL A 266 12.64 -16.60 -0.17
N PRO A 267 13.95 -16.79 -0.43
CA PRO A 267 14.73 -17.91 0.09
C PRO A 267 14.74 -18.00 1.62
N ALA A 268 14.46 -19.21 2.15
CA ALA A 268 14.45 -19.46 3.60
C ALA A 268 13.53 -18.51 4.39
N ALA A 269 12.45 -18.04 3.76
CA ALA A 269 11.51 -17.13 4.38
C ALA A 269 10.88 -17.74 5.64
N THR A 270 10.42 -16.86 6.52
CA THR A 270 9.40 -17.18 7.50
C THR A 270 8.06 -16.63 7.02
N VAL A 271 7.03 -17.49 6.96
CA VAL A 271 5.63 -17.05 6.87
C VAL A 271 5.02 -17.07 8.26
N SER A 272 4.37 -15.99 8.66
CA SER A 272 3.64 -15.90 9.93
C SER A 272 2.22 -15.42 9.70
N PHE A 273 1.26 -16.02 10.41
CA PHE A 273 -0.15 -15.69 10.37
C PHE A 273 -0.49 -14.83 11.59
N HIS A 274 -1.24 -13.75 11.34
CA HIS A 274 -1.61 -12.76 12.35
C HIS A 274 -3.13 -12.56 12.35
N THR A 275 -3.68 -12.39 13.55
CA THR A 275 -5.11 -12.17 13.81
C THR A 275 -5.26 -11.01 14.79
N ASP A 276 -6.48 -10.78 15.27
CA ASP A 276 -6.78 -9.86 16.38
C ASP A 276 -6.10 -10.24 17.70
N ARG A 277 -5.56 -11.47 17.80
CA ARG A 277 -4.75 -11.95 18.93
C ARG A 277 -3.24 -11.82 18.70
N GLY A 278 -2.83 -11.17 17.60
CA GLY A 278 -1.43 -11.05 17.19
C GLY A 278 -0.97 -12.26 16.37
N LYS A 279 0.32 -12.60 16.48
CA LYS A 279 0.93 -13.71 15.73
C LYS A 279 0.55 -15.07 16.33
N VAL A 280 -0.13 -15.90 15.54
CA VAL A 280 -0.73 -17.17 16.00
C VAL A 280 -0.10 -18.41 15.36
N HIS A 281 0.54 -18.28 14.20
CA HIS A 281 1.19 -19.39 13.52
C HIS A 281 2.43 -18.92 12.77
N ARG A 282 3.44 -19.78 12.62
CA ARG A 282 4.70 -19.48 11.95
C ARG A 282 5.29 -20.75 11.33
N VAL A 283 5.73 -20.65 10.08
CA VAL A 283 6.42 -21.73 9.35
C VAL A 283 7.62 -21.16 8.62
N SER A 284 8.74 -21.88 8.66
CA SER A 284 9.91 -21.58 7.83
C SER A 284 9.80 -22.32 6.51
N LEU A 285 10.04 -21.60 5.41
CA LEU A 285 10.07 -22.15 4.06
C LEU A 285 11.45 -22.73 3.72
N PRO A 286 11.54 -23.62 2.72
CA PRO A 286 12.82 -24.11 2.22
C PRO A 286 13.71 -22.99 1.63
N SER A 287 14.99 -23.30 1.45
CA SER A 287 15.98 -22.36 0.93
C SER A 287 15.86 -22.08 -0.58
N ASP A 288 14.99 -22.80 -1.29
CA ASP A 288 14.77 -22.63 -2.73
C ASP A 288 13.84 -21.45 -3.07
N GLY A 289 13.30 -20.77 -2.04
CA GLY A 289 12.50 -19.57 -2.20
C GLY A 289 11.05 -19.80 -2.58
N ALA A 290 10.56 -21.04 -2.49
CA ALA A 290 9.17 -21.39 -2.77
C ALA A 290 8.57 -22.23 -1.64
N GLY A 291 7.33 -21.97 -1.26
CA GLY A 291 6.65 -22.83 -0.31
C GLY A 291 5.18 -22.49 -0.08
N ALA A 292 4.43 -23.50 0.34
CA ALA A 292 3.03 -23.38 0.72
C ALA A 292 2.87 -23.74 2.20
N VAL A 293 2.01 -22.98 2.89
CA VAL A 293 1.72 -23.14 4.31
C VAL A 293 0.21 -23.17 4.50
N GLN A 294 -0.24 -24.08 5.36
CA GLN A 294 -1.64 -24.21 5.72
C GLN A 294 -1.81 -24.05 7.22
N TRP A 295 -2.87 -23.38 7.62
CA TRP A 295 -3.27 -23.21 9.01
C TRP A 295 -4.80 -23.25 9.12
N HIS A 296 -5.33 -23.55 10.31
CA HIS A 296 -6.77 -23.64 10.52
C HIS A 296 -7.20 -22.76 11.69
N THR A 297 -8.37 -22.13 11.55
CA THR A 297 -8.98 -21.30 12.59
C THR A 297 -10.51 -21.34 12.54
N THR A 298 -11.18 -20.51 13.33
CA THR A 298 -12.62 -20.24 13.32
C THR A 298 -12.86 -18.73 13.43
N ALA A 299 -14.07 -18.26 13.11
CA ALA A 299 -14.44 -16.86 13.35
C ALA A 299 -14.56 -16.52 14.86
N GLU A 300 -14.68 -17.52 15.74
CA GLU A 300 -14.62 -17.32 17.20
C GLU A 300 -13.18 -17.04 17.66
N ASP A 301 -12.20 -17.68 17.01
CA ASP A 301 -10.79 -17.54 17.36
C ASP A 301 -10.07 -16.40 16.65
N SER A 302 -10.59 -15.94 15.52
CA SER A 302 -9.93 -14.96 14.66
C SER A 302 -10.96 -14.11 13.94
N ALA A 303 -10.97 -12.80 14.21
CA ALA A 303 -11.80 -11.84 13.48
C ALA A 303 -11.29 -11.63 12.04
N PHE A 304 -9.99 -11.84 11.82
CA PHE A 304 -9.35 -11.80 10.52
C PHE A 304 -8.10 -12.65 10.52
N VAL A 305 -7.57 -12.91 9.32
CA VAL A 305 -6.24 -13.49 9.15
C VAL A 305 -5.48 -12.70 8.10
N ARG A 306 -4.22 -12.34 8.39
CA ARG A 306 -3.25 -11.78 7.43
C ARG A 306 -1.91 -12.50 7.57
N ILE A 307 -1.02 -12.34 6.60
CA ILE A 307 0.32 -12.90 6.69
C ILE A 307 1.42 -11.84 6.59
N GLU A 308 2.54 -12.16 7.24
CA GLU A 308 3.84 -11.52 7.04
C GLU A 308 4.83 -12.56 6.56
N VAL A 309 5.52 -12.25 5.46
CA VAL A 309 6.65 -13.00 4.94
C VAL A 309 7.92 -12.22 5.28
N ARG A 310 8.85 -12.85 5.99
CA ARG A 310 10.09 -12.21 6.44
C ARG A 310 11.32 -13.02 6.05
N HIS A 311 12.38 -12.33 5.66
CA HIS A 311 13.72 -12.87 5.48
C HIS A 311 14.32 -13.37 6.81
N PRO A 312 15.37 -14.21 6.78
CA PRO A 312 16.07 -14.66 7.99
C PRO A 312 16.64 -13.54 8.87
N ASN A 313 16.98 -12.40 8.28
CA ASN A 313 17.43 -11.19 9.00
C ASN A 313 16.28 -10.44 9.70
N GLY A 314 15.03 -10.89 9.54
CA GLY A 314 13.84 -10.29 10.12
C GLY A 314 13.15 -9.26 9.22
N HIS A 315 13.74 -8.83 8.11
CA HIS A 315 13.12 -7.85 7.22
C HIS A 315 11.87 -8.42 6.57
N VAL A 316 10.83 -7.60 6.42
CA VAL A 316 9.64 -8.00 5.66
C VAL A 316 10.01 -8.07 4.18
N ALA A 317 9.56 -9.14 3.53
CA ALA A 317 9.62 -9.35 2.10
C ALA A 317 8.23 -9.15 1.45
N ALA A 318 7.17 -9.54 2.17
CA ALA A 318 5.80 -9.25 1.80
C ALA A 318 4.86 -9.17 3.00
N LEU A 319 3.79 -8.38 2.87
CA LEU A 319 2.73 -8.20 3.85
C LEU A 319 1.37 -8.18 3.15
N THR A 320 0.37 -8.91 3.63
CA THR A 320 -0.99 -8.84 3.07
C THR A 320 -1.93 -7.98 3.91
N ASN A 321 -2.88 -7.33 3.26
CA ASN A 321 -4.13 -6.97 3.93
C ASN A 321 -4.89 -8.21 4.42
N PRO A 322 -5.81 -8.06 5.40
CA PRO A 322 -6.50 -9.18 5.99
C PRO A 322 -7.56 -9.80 5.08
N ILE A 323 -7.88 -11.06 5.36
CA ILE A 323 -9.15 -11.70 5.04
C ILE A 323 -9.98 -11.63 6.33
N ALA A 324 -11.12 -10.96 6.30
CA ALA A 324 -12.01 -10.88 7.46
C ALA A 324 -12.88 -12.13 7.56
N LEU A 325 -13.09 -12.63 8.78
CA LEU A 325 -13.90 -13.82 9.07
C LEU A 325 -15.19 -13.37 9.79
N THR A 326 -16.35 -13.79 9.26
CA THR A 326 -17.68 -13.37 9.75
C THR A 326 -18.62 -14.54 10.00
#